data_AF-A0A085GGS6-F1
#
_entry.id   AF-A0A085GGS6-F1
#
_cell.length_a   1.000
_cell.length_b   1.000
_cell.length_c   1.000
_cell.angle_alpha   90.00
_cell.angle_beta   90.00
_cell.angle_gamma   90.00
#
_symmetry.space_group_name_H-M   'P 1'
#
loop_
_entity.id
_entity.type
_entity.pdbx_description
1 polymer ?
#
loop_
_entity_poly.entity_id
_entity_poly.type
_entity_poly.pdbx_seq_one_letter_code
_entity_poly.pdbx_strand_id
1 'polypeptide(L)'
;MYSSSMEDNYEDVKNGSTVNYKVYLTSDVNAWAMADGCVRVYSGLMDMMTDNEVEGVLGHEMGHIAMGHTREKMQTAYATMAARDAVSATSGVASQLSQSQLGDLVEGVINATFSRSEESEADDFSYDLLKKCGISTQGLASSFDKLATLSGTAKSMFDSHPPSTERAQHIRERIAADKK
;
A
#
# COMPACT_ATOMS: atom_id res chain seq x y z
N MET A 1 10.79 3.39 -17.42
CA MET A 1 11.97 4.14 -16.93
C MET A 1 11.68 4.74 -15.53
N TYR A 2 10.80 4.12 -14.74
CA TYR A 2 10.15 4.69 -13.54
C TYR A 2 10.80 4.33 -12.20
N SER A 3 11.91 3.57 -12.19
CA SER A 3 12.33 2.85 -10.98
C SER A 3 13.50 3.50 -10.22
N SER A 4 14.51 4.05 -10.89
CA SER A 4 15.81 4.29 -10.23
C SER A 4 15.80 5.36 -9.12
N SER A 5 15.13 6.51 -9.30
CA SER A 5 15.19 7.59 -8.29
C SER A 5 14.38 7.31 -7.02
N MET A 6 13.26 6.60 -7.15
CA MET A 6 12.47 6.14 -6.01
C MET A 6 13.13 4.95 -5.32
N GLU A 7 13.72 4.02 -6.10
CA GLU A 7 14.51 2.89 -5.58
C GLU A 7 15.74 3.35 -4.78
N ASP A 8 16.49 4.34 -5.29
CA ASP A 8 17.69 4.87 -4.64
C ASP A 8 17.38 5.61 -3.32
N ASN A 9 16.18 6.17 -3.20
CA ASN A 9 15.70 6.80 -1.95
C ASN A 9 14.95 5.84 -1.03
N TYR A 10 14.70 4.60 -1.47
CA TYR A 10 14.08 3.53 -0.70
C TYR A 10 15.08 2.72 0.14
N GLU A 11 16.38 3.02 0.04
CA GLU A 11 17.48 2.36 0.77
C GLU A 11 17.26 2.28 2.29
N ASP A 12 16.63 3.29 2.89
CA ASP A 12 16.37 3.31 4.34
C ASP A 12 15.13 2.49 4.77
N VAL A 13 14.23 2.14 3.84
CA VAL A 13 12.96 1.46 4.10
C VAL A 13 13.04 -0.05 3.89
N LYS A 14 13.95 -0.51 3.03
CA LYS A 14 14.02 -1.90 2.55
C LYS A 14 14.83 -2.88 3.40
N ASN A 15 15.40 -2.47 4.54
CA ASN A 15 16.27 -3.32 5.35
C ASN A 15 17.38 -4.03 4.51
N GLY A 16 17.83 -3.41 3.41
CA GLY A 16 18.80 -3.94 2.45
C GLY A 16 18.26 -4.75 1.24
N SER A 17 16.94 -4.93 1.06
CA SER A 17 16.35 -5.78 0.00
C SER A 17 16.04 -5.05 -1.31
N THR A 18 16.60 -5.49 -2.45
CA THR A 18 16.33 -4.90 -3.78
C THR A 18 14.83 -4.87 -4.10
N VAL A 19 14.33 -3.72 -4.57
CA VAL A 19 12.92 -3.58 -4.95
C VAL A 19 12.62 -4.44 -6.18
N ASN A 20 11.50 -5.16 -6.14
CA ASN A 20 11.01 -6.02 -7.20
C ASN A 20 9.62 -5.59 -7.62
N TYR A 21 9.55 -4.85 -8.73
CA TYR A 21 8.29 -4.45 -9.35
C TYR A 21 7.75 -5.54 -10.26
N LYS A 22 6.45 -5.84 -10.15
CA LYS A 22 5.71 -6.62 -11.15
C LYS A 22 4.33 -6.04 -11.38
N VAL A 23 3.86 -6.17 -12.61
CA VAL A 23 2.50 -5.79 -12.99
C VAL A 23 1.62 -7.04 -13.05
N TYR A 24 0.43 -6.96 -12.45
CA TYR A 24 -0.61 -7.97 -12.61
C TYR A 24 -1.63 -7.50 -13.64
N LEU A 25 -1.83 -8.30 -14.68
CA LEU A 25 -2.76 -7.99 -15.77
C LEU A 25 -4.19 -8.34 -15.33
N THR A 26 -4.86 -7.38 -14.71
CA THR A 26 -6.25 -7.45 -14.25
C THR A 26 -6.92 -6.09 -14.40
N SER A 27 -8.24 -6.07 -14.57
CA SER A 27 -9.05 -4.85 -14.57
C SER A 27 -9.22 -4.23 -13.19
N ASP A 28 -8.83 -4.94 -12.13
CA ASP A 28 -8.92 -4.45 -10.76
C ASP A 28 -7.97 -3.26 -10.54
N VAL A 29 -8.41 -2.33 -9.71
CA VAL A 29 -7.67 -1.10 -9.36
C VAL A 29 -6.99 -1.36 -8.02
N ASN A 30 -5.70 -1.67 -8.06
CA ASN A 30 -4.91 -1.89 -6.85
C ASN A 30 -3.40 -1.68 -7.05
N ALA A 31 -2.72 -1.44 -5.93
CA ALA A 31 -1.30 -1.62 -5.76
C ALA A 31 -1.03 -2.07 -4.32
N TRP A 32 0.09 -2.73 -4.09
CA TRP A 32 0.53 -3.05 -2.73
C TRP A 32 2.04 -3.26 -2.70
N ALA A 33 2.64 -3.03 -1.53
CA ALA A 33 4.05 -3.28 -1.29
C ALA A 33 4.31 -4.04 0.01
N MET A 34 5.44 -4.77 0.05
CA MET A 34 5.92 -5.47 1.24
C MET A 34 7.37 -5.10 1.57
N ALA A 35 7.73 -5.27 2.85
CA ALA A 35 9.03 -4.91 3.40
C ALA A 35 10.22 -5.69 2.79
N ASP A 36 9.98 -6.79 2.08
CA ASP A 36 10.99 -7.55 1.35
C ASP A 36 11.36 -6.94 -0.02
N GLY A 37 10.81 -5.76 -0.33
CA GLY A 37 11.01 -5.07 -1.60
C GLY A 37 9.99 -5.47 -2.67
N CYS A 38 9.03 -6.35 -2.38
CA CYS A 38 7.97 -6.68 -3.32
C CYS A 38 7.04 -5.49 -3.55
N VAL A 39 6.90 -5.05 -4.80
CA VAL A 39 5.90 -4.05 -5.21
C VAL A 39 5.06 -4.62 -6.34
N ARG A 40 3.72 -4.55 -6.22
CA ARG A 40 2.77 -5.02 -7.22
C ARG A 40 1.83 -3.91 -7.62
N VAL A 41 1.64 -3.76 -8.92
CA VAL A 41 0.75 -2.75 -9.52
C VAL A 41 -0.20 -3.46 -10.47
N TYR A 42 -1.48 -3.12 -10.42
CA TYR A 42 -2.48 -3.77 -11.26
C TYR A 42 -2.70 -2.93 -12.51
N SER A 43 -2.87 -3.57 -13.68
CA SER A 43 -3.05 -2.83 -14.94
C SER A 43 -4.28 -1.91 -14.91
N GLY A 44 -5.36 -2.28 -14.21
CA GLY A 44 -6.53 -1.43 -14.05
C GLY A 44 -6.23 -0.12 -13.30
N LEU A 45 -5.30 -0.12 -12.35
CA LEU A 45 -4.80 1.11 -11.71
C LEU A 45 -4.04 1.97 -12.73
N MET A 46 -3.15 1.35 -13.51
CA MET A 46 -2.33 2.03 -14.51
C MET A 46 -3.17 2.60 -15.67
N ASP A 47 -4.24 1.93 -16.08
CA ASP A 47 -5.16 2.40 -17.12
C ASP A 47 -5.95 3.64 -16.65
N MET A 48 -6.14 3.79 -15.35
CA MET A 48 -6.91 4.87 -14.75
C MET A 48 -6.06 6.09 -14.37
N MET A 49 -4.83 5.85 -13.94
CA MET A 49 -3.95 6.85 -13.36
C MET A 49 -2.90 7.32 -14.37
N THR A 50 -2.52 8.58 -14.26
CA THR A 50 -1.32 9.11 -14.91
C THR A 50 -0.09 8.59 -14.17
N ASP A 51 1.07 8.67 -14.82
CA ASP A 51 2.33 8.24 -14.22
C ASP A 51 2.60 8.95 -12.87
N ASN A 52 2.29 10.25 -12.75
CA ASN A 52 2.50 10.98 -11.49
C ASN A 52 1.53 10.54 -10.37
N GLU A 53 0.33 10.09 -10.71
CA GLU A 53 -0.62 9.53 -9.75
C GLU A 53 -0.20 8.12 -9.30
N VAL A 54 0.33 7.31 -10.23
CA VAL A 54 0.93 6.01 -9.89
C VAL A 54 2.14 6.19 -8.97
N GLU A 55 3.01 7.17 -9.23
CA GLU A 55 4.11 7.53 -8.33
C GLU A 55 3.58 7.91 -6.94
N GLY A 56 2.50 8.70 -6.87
CA GLY A 56 1.86 9.05 -5.60
C GLY A 56 1.35 7.84 -4.81
N VAL A 57 0.68 6.92 -5.50
CA VAL A 57 0.21 5.65 -4.91
C VAL A 57 1.39 4.79 -4.44
N LEU A 58 2.43 4.64 -5.25
CA LEU A 58 3.60 3.86 -4.86
C LEU A 58 4.33 4.46 -3.65
N GLY A 59 4.47 5.79 -3.59
CA GLY A 59 5.02 6.46 -2.41
C GLY A 59 4.19 6.22 -1.15
N HIS A 60 2.87 6.11 -1.28
CA HIS A 60 1.96 5.78 -0.18
C HIS A 60 2.14 4.34 0.31
N GLU A 61 2.22 3.36 -0.60
CA GLU A 61 2.54 1.97 -0.25
C GLU A 61 3.90 1.84 0.46
N MET A 62 4.89 2.61 0.01
CA MET A 62 6.21 2.69 0.66
C MET A 62 6.12 3.29 2.07
N GLY A 63 5.21 4.24 2.29
CA GLY A 63 4.91 4.81 3.60
C GLY A 63 4.38 3.77 4.60
N HIS A 64 3.46 2.89 4.18
CA HIS A 64 2.99 1.79 5.03
C HIS A 64 4.09 0.83 5.47
N ILE A 65 5.11 0.63 4.62
CA ILE A 65 6.27 -0.18 4.97
C ILE A 65 7.19 0.58 5.93
N ALA A 66 7.53 1.83 5.60
CA ALA A 66 8.45 2.66 6.37
C ALA A 66 7.96 2.88 7.81
N MET A 67 6.66 3.05 7.98
CA MET A 67 6.01 3.25 9.29
C MET A 67 5.72 1.94 10.02
N GLY A 68 5.98 0.78 9.40
CA GLY A 68 5.77 -0.53 10.03
C GLY A 68 4.33 -1.04 10.00
N HIS A 69 3.39 -0.32 9.38
CA HIS A 69 1.98 -0.70 9.29
C HIS A 69 1.80 -2.09 8.67
N THR A 70 2.47 -2.38 7.55
CA THR A 70 2.37 -3.69 6.89
C THR A 70 2.86 -4.82 7.81
N ARG A 71 3.91 -4.56 8.60
CA ARG A 71 4.41 -5.52 9.60
C ARG A 71 3.39 -5.77 10.70
N GLU A 72 2.71 -4.74 11.19
CA GLU A 72 1.65 -4.88 12.19
C GLU A 72 0.44 -5.67 11.66
N LYS A 73 0.03 -5.43 10.41
CA LYS A 73 -1.02 -6.22 9.76
C LYS A 73 -0.61 -7.69 9.58
N MET A 74 0.63 -7.95 9.18
CA MET A 74 1.19 -9.31 9.12
C MET A 74 1.16 -10.00 10.49
N GLN A 75 1.60 -9.31 11.55
CA GLN A 75 1.57 -9.87 12.92
C GLN A 75 0.14 -10.19 13.38
N THR A 76 -0.81 -9.31 13.08
CA THR A 76 -2.23 -9.50 13.41
C THR A 76 -2.84 -10.67 12.65
N ALA A 77 -2.57 -10.77 11.35
CA ALA A 77 -3.03 -11.88 10.51
C ALA A 77 -2.46 -13.22 11.00
N TYR A 78 -1.16 -13.25 11.32
CA TYR A 78 -0.51 -14.43 11.86
C TYR A 78 -1.08 -14.85 13.23
N ALA A 79 -1.29 -13.90 14.15
CA ALA A 79 -1.91 -14.18 15.44
C ALA A 79 -3.33 -14.74 15.28
N THR A 80 -4.10 -14.21 14.32
CA THR A 80 -5.45 -14.70 13.99
C THR A 80 -5.40 -16.13 13.46
N MET A 81 -4.46 -16.45 12.58
CA MET A 81 -4.27 -17.83 12.10
C MET A 81 -3.85 -18.78 13.22
N ALA A 82 -2.88 -18.40 14.04
CA ALA A 82 -2.43 -19.21 15.17
C ALA A 82 -3.56 -19.49 16.16
N ALA A 83 -4.44 -18.50 16.42
CA ALA A 83 -5.62 -18.70 17.24
C ALA A 83 -6.62 -19.69 16.61
N ARG A 84 -6.84 -19.62 15.29
CA ARG A 84 -7.69 -20.58 14.57
C ARG A 84 -7.11 -22.00 14.62
N ASP A 85 -5.81 -22.13 14.47
CA ASP A 85 -5.11 -23.41 14.56
C ASP A 85 -5.13 -23.99 15.98
N ALA A 86 -5.02 -23.15 17.02
CA ALA A 86 -5.15 -23.62 18.40
C ALA A 86 -6.56 -24.17 18.68
N VAL A 87 -7.60 -23.51 18.16
CA VAL A 87 -8.98 -24.01 18.26
C VAL A 87 -9.13 -25.33 17.48
N SER A 88 -8.58 -25.44 16.27
CA SER A 88 -8.67 -26.67 15.48
C SER A 88 -7.83 -27.81 16.06
N ALA A 89 -6.70 -27.54 16.71
CA ALA A 89 -5.88 -28.56 17.37
C ALA A 89 -6.59 -29.25 18.54
N THR A 90 -7.54 -28.58 19.21
CA THR A 90 -8.42 -29.23 20.20
C THR A 90 -9.32 -30.31 19.57
N SER A 91 -9.47 -30.32 18.25
CA SER A 91 -10.16 -31.38 17.48
C SER A 91 -9.25 -32.54 17.05
N GLY A 92 -7.97 -32.55 17.45
CA GLY A 92 -7.03 -33.67 17.28
C GLY A 92 -6.15 -33.63 16.03
N VAL A 93 -6.18 -32.54 15.24
CA VAL A 93 -5.34 -32.38 14.04
C VAL A 93 -4.19 -31.43 14.36
N ALA A 94 -2.96 -31.93 14.41
CA ALA A 94 -1.76 -31.09 14.45
C ALA A 94 -1.53 -30.51 13.05
N SER A 95 -1.75 -29.20 12.87
CA SER A 95 -1.62 -28.54 11.56
C SER A 95 -0.18 -28.08 11.32
N GLN A 96 0.47 -28.60 10.27
CA GLN A 96 1.57 -27.90 9.63
C GLN A 96 0.98 -26.84 8.69
N LEU A 97 1.59 -25.66 8.61
CA LEU A 97 1.11 -24.60 7.70
C LEU A 97 1.04 -25.13 6.27
N SER A 98 -0.18 -25.30 5.75
CA SER A 98 -0.40 -25.71 4.36
C SER A 98 -0.13 -24.54 3.41
N GLN A 99 0.08 -24.85 2.11
CA GLN A 99 0.16 -23.80 1.09
C GLN A 99 -1.10 -22.92 1.03
N SER A 100 -2.27 -23.46 1.34
CA SER A 100 -3.52 -22.68 1.39
C SER A 100 -3.50 -21.69 2.55
N GLN A 101 -3.04 -22.11 3.73
CA GLN A 101 -2.93 -21.22 4.90
C GLN A 101 -1.93 -20.09 4.66
N LEU A 102 -0.82 -20.35 3.98
CA LEU A 102 0.12 -19.29 3.57
C LEU A 102 -0.49 -18.34 2.53
N GLY A 103 -1.31 -18.85 1.61
CA GLY A 103 -2.09 -18.03 0.68
C GLY A 103 -3.06 -17.10 1.41
N ASP A 104 -3.84 -17.65 2.35
CA ASP A 104 -4.81 -16.91 3.16
C ASP A 104 -4.13 -15.80 4.00
N LEU A 105 -2.92 -16.07 4.53
CA LEU A 105 -2.13 -15.08 5.25
C LEU A 105 -1.78 -13.89 4.36
N VAL A 106 -1.26 -14.16 3.17
CA VAL A 106 -0.83 -13.13 2.22
C VAL A 106 -2.04 -12.32 1.74
N GLU A 107 -3.13 -12.99 1.40
CA GLU A 107 -4.37 -12.33 0.98
C GLU A 107 -4.97 -11.47 2.10
N GLY A 108 -4.93 -11.95 3.35
CA GLY A 108 -5.38 -11.19 4.51
C GLY A 108 -4.57 -9.93 4.78
N VAL A 109 -3.28 -9.93 4.46
CA VAL A 109 -2.41 -8.74 4.59
C VAL A 109 -2.62 -7.76 3.45
N ILE A 110 -2.75 -8.24 2.21
CA ILE A 110 -2.99 -7.39 1.02
C ILE A 110 -4.34 -6.66 1.15
N ASN A 111 -5.36 -7.33 1.70
CA ASN A 111 -6.69 -6.76 1.90
C ASN A 111 -6.88 -6.15 3.29
N ALA A 112 -5.82 -5.98 4.08
CA ALA A 112 -5.92 -5.42 5.42
C ALA A 112 -6.32 -3.93 5.34
N THR A 113 -7.34 -3.55 6.10
CA THR A 113 -7.70 -2.15 6.26
C THR A 113 -6.76 -1.44 7.23
N PHE A 114 -6.24 -0.29 6.83
CA PHE A 114 -5.46 0.58 7.70
C PHE A 114 -6.34 1.62 8.40
N SER A 115 -5.92 2.02 9.59
CA SER A 115 -6.58 3.07 10.37
C SER A 115 -6.32 4.44 9.76
N ARG A 116 -7.16 5.42 10.10
CA ARG A 116 -7.03 6.80 9.58
C ARG A 116 -5.69 7.45 9.90
N SER A 117 -5.09 7.13 11.05
CA SER A 117 -3.76 7.61 11.41
C SER A 117 -2.68 6.95 10.56
N GLU A 118 -2.74 5.62 10.37
CA GLU A 118 -1.81 4.89 9.50
C GLU A 118 -1.85 5.42 8.06
N GLU A 119 -3.04 5.72 7.54
CA GLU A 119 -3.24 6.34 6.22
C GLU A 119 -2.62 7.74 6.13
N SER A 120 -2.81 8.57 7.17
CA SER A 120 -2.27 9.94 7.18
C SER A 120 -0.74 9.95 7.28
N GLU A 121 -0.17 9.03 8.05
CA GLU A 121 1.28 8.84 8.15
C GLU A 121 1.88 8.36 6.81
N ALA A 122 1.22 7.42 6.13
CA ALA A 122 1.66 6.96 4.82
C ALA A 122 1.55 8.04 3.73
N ASP A 123 0.49 8.87 3.77
CA ASP A 123 0.33 10.03 2.90
C ASP A 123 1.43 11.06 3.11
N ASP A 124 1.73 11.35 4.37
CA ASP A 124 2.74 12.34 4.71
C ASP A 124 4.13 11.89 4.30
N PHE A 125 4.41 10.60 4.49
CA PHE A 125 5.63 9.97 3.99
C PHE A 125 5.73 10.05 2.47
N SER A 126 4.66 9.67 1.75
CA SER A 126 4.62 9.72 0.28
C SER A 126 4.92 11.13 -0.24
N TYR A 127 4.28 12.13 0.35
CA TYR A 127 4.52 13.52 0.01
C TYR A 127 5.99 13.93 0.15
N ASP A 128 6.61 13.62 1.29
CA ASP A 128 8.01 13.98 1.56
C ASP A 128 8.98 13.19 0.67
N LEU A 129 8.69 11.92 0.38
CA LEU A 129 9.44 11.11 -0.56
C LEU A 129 9.40 11.70 -1.97
N LEU A 130 8.20 12.02 -2.48
CA LEU A 130 8.04 12.62 -3.81
C LEU A 130 8.82 13.93 -3.92
N LYS A 131 8.74 14.80 -2.90
CA LYS A 131 9.56 16.03 -2.83
C LYS A 131 11.05 15.73 -2.87
N LYS A 132 11.52 14.80 -2.03
CA LYS A 132 12.94 14.41 -1.96
C LYS A 132 13.44 13.91 -3.31
N CYS A 133 12.60 13.20 -4.06
CA CYS A 133 12.90 12.68 -5.38
C CYS A 133 12.74 13.70 -6.53
N GLY A 134 12.29 14.93 -6.25
CA GLY A 134 12.00 15.94 -7.28
C GLY A 134 10.77 15.59 -8.15
N ILE A 135 9.90 14.72 -7.66
CA ILE A 135 8.67 14.30 -8.31
C ILE A 135 7.53 15.24 -7.88
N SER A 136 6.60 15.52 -8.80
CA SER A 136 5.43 16.34 -8.51
C SER A 136 4.55 15.68 -7.42
N THR A 137 4.24 16.43 -6.37
CA THR A 137 3.32 15.99 -5.31
C THR A 137 1.85 16.11 -5.68
N GLN A 138 1.53 16.72 -6.84
CA GLN A 138 0.15 16.85 -7.30
C GLN A 138 -0.51 15.50 -7.55
N GLY A 139 0.25 14.53 -8.07
CA GLY A 139 -0.25 13.20 -8.37
C GLY A 139 -0.75 12.44 -7.15
N LEU A 140 -0.19 12.68 -5.96
CA LEU A 140 -0.72 12.12 -4.72
C LEU A 140 -2.10 12.70 -4.37
N ALA A 141 -2.29 14.01 -4.52
CA ALA A 141 -3.60 14.61 -4.28
C ALA A 141 -4.65 14.19 -5.31
N SER A 142 -4.28 14.16 -6.60
CA SER A 142 -5.22 13.84 -7.68
C SER A 142 -5.52 12.34 -7.79
N SER A 143 -4.64 11.46 -7.31
CA SER A 143 -4.94 10.03 -7.22
C SER A 143 -6.10 9.77 -6.26
N PHE A 144 -6.17 10.48 -5.12
CA PHE A 144 -7.31 10.39 -4.21
C PHE A 144 -8.62 10.85 -4.86
N ASP A 145 -8.59 11.91 -5.67
CA ASP A 145 -9.77 12.36 -6.40
C ASP A 145 -10.27 11.27 -7.36
N LYS A 146 -9.35 10.63 -8.10
CA LYS A 146 -9.70 9.53 -9.02
C LYS A 146 -10.27 8.34 -8.26
N LEU A 147 -9.65 7.92 -7.17
CA LEU A 147 -10.15 6.83 -6.33
C LEU A 147 -11.54 7.14 -5.74
N ALA A 148 -11.81 8.40 -5.39
CA ALA A 148 -13.13 8.82 -4.92
C ALA A 148 -14.22 8.67 -6.01
N THR A 149 -13.89 8.74 -7.30
CA THR A 149 -14.86 8.50 -8.39
C THR A 149 -15.27 7.04 -8.53
N LEU A 150 -14.53 6.10 -7.93
CA LEU A 150 -14.78 4.67 -8.04
C LEU A 150 -15.75 4.10 -7.01
N SER A 151 -16.27 4.94 -6.11
CA SER A 151 -17.20 4.54 -5.06
C SER A 151 -18.41 3.83 -5.65
N GLY A 152 -18.41 2.49 -5.61
CA GLY A 152 -19.52 1.64 -6.08
C GLY A 152 -19.10 0.37 -6.83
N THR A 153 -17.99 0.37 -7.60
CA THR A 153 -17.71 -0.72 -8.57
C THR A 153 -16.28 -1.28 -8.54
N ALA A 154 -15.25 -0.51 -8.13
CA ALA A 154 -13.88 -1.01 -8.01
C ALA A 154 -13.50 -1.18 -6.54
N LYS A 155 -13.39 -2.44 -6.08
CA LYS A 155 -13.37 -2.78 -4.65
C LYS A 155 -11.99 -2.79 -3.99
N SER A 156 -10.94 -3.27 -4.65
CA SER A 156 -9.77 -3.71 -3.86
C SER A 156 -8.96 -2.61 -3.17
N MET A 157 -8.68 -1.47 -3.82
CA MET A 157 -7.90 -0.41 -3.16
C MET A 157 -8.74 0.42 -2.17
N PHE A 158 -10.05 0.57 -2.44
CA PHE A 158 -10.96 1.28 -1.53
C PHE A 158 -11.20 0.49 -0.23
N ASP A 159 -11.22 -0.85 -0.32
CA ASP A 159 -11.47 -1.73 0.81
C ASP A 159 -10.30 -1.74 1.82
N SER A 160 -9.06 -1.67 1.33
CA SER A 160 -7.87 -1.56 2.20
C SER A 160 -7.54 -0.10 2.59
N HIS A 161 -7.75 0.85 1.68
CA HIS A 161 -7.44 2.29 1.86
C HIS A 161 -8.66 3.15 1.54
N PRO A 162 -9.59 3.36 2.49
CA PRO A 162 -10.77 4.18 2.25
C PRO A 162 -10.35 5.61 1.84
N PRO A 163 -10.63 6.04 0.59
CA PRO A 163 -10.31 7.39 0.14
C PRO A 163 -11.13 8.38 0.96
N SER A 164 -10.52 9.51 1.26
CA SER A 164 -11.23 10.61 1.92
C SER A 164 -10.89 11.92 1.24
N THR A 165 -11.92 12.74 1.05
CA THR A 165 -11.78 14.12 0.61
C THR A 165 -10.83 14.91 1.52
N GLU A 166 -10.78 14.54 2.78
CA GLU A 166 -9.92 15.07 3.83
C GLU A 166 -8.44 14.79 3.57
N ARG A 167 -8.07 13.56 3.17
CA ARG A 167 -6.69 13.20 2.80
C ARG A 167 -6.20 13.99 1.58
N ALA A 168 -7.03 14.07 0.54
CA ALA A 168 -6.72 14.88 -0.63
C ALA A 168 -6.53 16.37 -0.27
N GLN A 169 -7.41 16.89 0.59
CA GLN A 169 -7.33 18.26 1.05
C GLN A 169 -6.06 18.53 1.88
N HIS A 170 -5.71 17.61 2.80
CA HIS A 170 -4.48 17.69 3.59
C HIS A 170 -3.23 17.81 2.70
N ILE A 171 -3.11 16.97 1.67
CA ILE A 171 -1.98 17.04 0.74
C ILE A 171 -1.97 18.38 -0.02
N ARG A 172 -3.12 18.88 -0.47
CA ARG A 172 -3.21 20.20 -1.13
C ARG A 172 -2.79 21.34 -0.20
N GLU A 173 -3.09 21.25 1.08
CA GLU A 173 -2.66 22.24 2.08
C GLU A 173 -1.14 22.22 2.27
N ARG A 174 -0.53 21.03 2.33
CA ARG A 174 0.94 20.89 2.35
C ARG A 174 1.60 21.50 1.10
N ILE A 175 1.05 21.22 -0.08
CA ILE A 175 1.48 21.81 -1.36
C ILE A 175 1.44 23.35 -1.29
N ALA A 176 0.35 23.91 -0.77
CA ALA A 176 0.18 25.36 -0.70
C ALA A 176 1.13 26.00 0.33
N ALA A 177 1.45 25.30 1.41
CA ALA A 177 2.39 25.75 2.43
C ALA A 177 3.83 25.79 1.89
N ASP A 178 4.26 24.82 1.08
CA ASP A 178 5.61 24.76 0.51
C ASP A 178 5.88 25.79 -0.60
N LYS A 179 4.83 26.40 -1.15
CA LYS A 179 4.94 27.47 -2.17
C LYS A 179 5.20 28.86 -1.56
N LYS A 180 5.16 28.98 -0.23
CA LYS A 180 5.42 30.24 0.50
C LYS A 180 6.88 30.34 0.90
#